data_AF-A0A8H3EX78-F1
#
_entry.id   AF-A0A8H3EX78-F1
#
_cell.length_a   1.000
_cell.length_b   1.000
_cell.length_c   1.000
_cell.angle_alpha   90.00
_cell.angle_beta   90.00
_cell.angle_gamma   90.00
#
_symmetry.space_group_name_H-M   'P 1'
#
loop_
_entity.id
_entity.type
_entity.pdbx_description
1 polymer ?
#
loop_
_entity_poly.entity_id
_entity_poly.type
_entity_poly.pdbx_seq_one_letter_code
_entity_poly.pdbx_strand_id
1 'polypeptide(L)'
;MGIRNLAYCCLVLPQSGPRIETDIGIPLVQDWARIAISKEPAKPKQDKDQVLECAIREIERPVNVTVSTPKEAFDPATYSQHAYDLVTTLLSDLKPTHILIERQRFRSMGGSAVQEWTLRVNMFEAMIYAILKTFLERGLWEGNVHPIAPSKVSNFWIINKQGSLKEGPGSKSAKTKTAKIELVAEWLRAGGRFELGGAAAQLGEAYLRKKTRKDSKSSVKQKKMSESKAQAVGQDPMEKLDDLADCLLQGMAWIKWEKNRRVILAKGIGALAELEEN
;
A
#
# COMPACT_ATOMS: atom_id res chain seq x y z
N MET A 1 2.67 0.63 -5.75
CA MET A 1 2.41 2.03 -5.36
C MET A 1 1.16 2.54 -6.06
N GLY A 2 0.31 3.37 -5.42
CA GLY A 2 -0.90 3.92 -6.03
C GLY A 2 -1.22 5.34 -5.54
N ILE A 3 -1.94 6.14 -6.33
CA ILE A 3 -2.22 7.56 -6.01
C ILE A 3 -3.32 7.70 -4.96
N ARG A 4 -4.41 6.94 -5.09
CA ARG A 4 -5.58 6.99 -4.17
C ARG A 4 -5.45 6.03 -2.98
N ASN A 5 -4.44 5.18 -3.03
CA ASN A 5 -4.26 4.06 -2.11
C ASN A 5 -2.76 3.80 -1.87
N LEU A 6 -1.98 4.87 -1.72
CA LEU A 6 -0.59 4.74 -1.29
C LEU A 6 -0.62 4.10 0.10
N ALA A 7 0.11 3.00 0.29
CA ALA A 7 0.29 2.40 1.60
C ALA A 7 1.78 2.35 1.90
N TYR A 8 2.13 2.60 3.16
CA TYR A 8 3.50 2.52 3.64
C TYR A 8 3.53 1.88 5.02
N CYS A 9 4.68 1.33 5.37
CA CYS A 9 5.01 0.94 6.74
C CYS A 9 6.43 1.41 7.05
N CYS A 10 6.66 1.84 8.28
CA CYS A 10 7.98 2.14 8.82
C CYS A 10 8.41 0.98 9.73
N LEU A 11 9.51 0.34 9.39
CA LEU A 11 10.09 -0.77 10.15
C LEU A 11 11.39 -0.30 10.79
N VAL A 12 11.45 -0.39 12.11
CA VAL A 12 12.65 -0.10 12.90
C VAL A 12 13.25 -1.41 13.35
N LEU A 13 14.52 -1.62 13.02
CA LEU A 13 15.27 -2.76 13.50
C LEU A 13 15.95 -2.39 14.82
N PRO A 14 15.94 -3.28 15.82
CA PRO A 14 16.75 -3.08 17.01
C PRO A 14 18.23 -2.96 16.59
N GLN A 15 18.96 -2.03 17.22
CA GLN A 15 20.39 -1.92 16.98
C GLN A 15 21.07 -3.16 17.57
N SER A 16 21.38 -4.14 16.72
CA SER A 16 22.35 -5.19 17.07
C SER A 16 23.69 -4.49 17.34
N GLY A 17 24.35 -4.86 18.44
CA GLY A 17 25.64 -4.28 18.83
C GLY A 17 26.76 -4.48 17.78
N PRO A 18 28.00 -4.06 18.05
CA PRO A 18 29.08 -3.95 17.05
C PRO A 18 29.65 -5.29 16.54
N ARG A 19 28.90 -6.40 16.62
CA ARG A 19 29.32 -7.70 16.12
C ARG A 19 28.48 -8.14 14.93
N ILE A 20 29.11 -8.98 14.10
CA ILE A 20 28.52 -9.77 13.02
C ILE A 20 27.52 -10.76 13.64
N GLU A 21 26.47 -10.27 14.28
CA GLU A 21 25.34 -11.07 14.68
C GLU A 21 24.49 -11.22 13.43
N THR A 22 24.36 -12.46 12.97
CA THR A 22 23.42 -12.82 11.91
C THR A 22 21.97 -12.60 12.35
N ASP A 23 21.73 -12.21 13.60
CA ASP A 23 20.42 -11.95 14.13
C ASP A 23 20.05 -10.46 14.09
N ILE A 24 18.89 -10.19 13.50
CA ILE A 24 18.38 -8.84 13.23
C ILE A 24 17.35 -8.42 14.30
N GLY A 25 17.11 -9.27 15.31
CA GLY A 25 16.06 -9.08 16.29
C GLY A 25 14.67 -9.02 15.65
N ILE A 26 13.66 -8.74 16.48
CA ILE A 26 12.27 -8.61 16.03
C ILE A 26 12.04 -7.15 15.58
N PRO A 27 11.64 -6.90 14.32
CA PRO A 27 11.38 -5.56 13.84
C PRO A 27 10.18 -4.92 14.55
N LEU A 28 10.27 -3.62 14.84
CA LEU A 28 9.14 -2.81 15.28
C LEU A 28 8.49 -2.13 14.08
N VAL A 29 7.19 -2.35 13.88
CA VAL A 29 6.37 -1.54 12.98
C VAL A 29 6.03 -0.24 13.72
N GLN A 30 6.86 0.79 13.53
CA GLN A 30 6.68 2.09 14.18
C GLN A 30 5.44 2.80 13.65
N ASP A 31 5.22 2.71 12.34
CA ASP A 31 4.09 3.34 11.67
C ASP A 31 3.60 2.46 10.52
N TRP A 32 2.29 2.49 10.28
CA TRP A 32 1.64 1.70 9.24
C TRP A 32 0.35 2.40 8.87
N ALA A 33 0.25 2.86 7.62
CA ALA A 33 -0.89 3.65 7.19
C ALA A 33 -1.11 3.64 5.68
N ARG A 34 -2.31 4.11 5.31
CA ARG A 34 -2.70 4.40 3.93
C ARG A 34 -2.89 5.91 3.77
N ILE A 35 -2.27 6.46 2.73
CA ILE A 35 -2.37 7.85 2.32
C ILE A 35 -3.11 7.91 0.97
N ALA A 36 -4.06 8.82 0.86
CA ALA A 36 -4.61 9.21 -0.44
C ALA A 36 -3.91 10.50 -0.86
N ILE A 37 -3.01 10.40 -1.85
CA ILE A 37 -2.31 11.56 -2.42
C ILE A 37 -3.30 12.50 -3.10
N SER A 38 -4.37 11.91 -3.64
CA SER A 38 -5.47 12.65 -4.21
C SER A 38 -6.81 12.00 -3.88
N LYS A 39 -7.84 12.83 -3.68
CA LYS A 39 -9.20 12.42 -3.31
C LYS A 39 -10.05 12.27 -4.58
N GLU A 40 -10.87 11.22 -4.62
CA GLU A 40 -11.87 11.10 -5.68
C GLU A 40 -12.84 12.28 -5.63
N PRO A 41 -13.20 12.88 -6.78
CA PRO A 41 -14.30 13.83 -6.81
C PRO A 41 -15.56 13.08 -6.37
N ALA A 42 -16.30 13.67 -5.42
CA ALA A 42 -17.57 13.11 -4.99
C ALA A 42 -18.47 12.90 -6.22
N LYS A 43 -18.99 11.69 -6.41
CA LYS A 43 -19.93 11.42 -7.50
C LYS A 43 -21.10 12.40 -7.35
N PRO A 44 -21.45 13.19 -8.38
CA PRO A 44 -22.65 14.00 -8.31
C PRO A 44 -23.82 13.07 -8.07
N LYS A 45 -24.62 13.36 -7.04
CA LYS A 45 -25.92 12.72 -6.86
C LYS A 45 -26.71 13.08 -8.11
N GLN A 46 -26.97 12.11 -8.98
CA GLN A 46 -28.02 12.27 -9.98
C GLN A 46 -29.33 12.24 -9.20
N ASP A 47 -29.73 13.40 -8.69
CA ASP A 47 -31.10 13.61 -8.24
C ASP A 47 -31.94 13.61 -9.51
N LYS A 48 -32.54 12.45 -9.83
CA LYS A 48 -33.44 12.30 -10.97
C LYS A 48 -34.76 13.05 -10.78
N ASP A 49 -34.97 13.67 -9.63
CA ASP A 49 -36.21 14.35 -9.26
C ASP A 49 -36.21 15.85 -9.58
N GLN A 50 -35.11 16.44 -10.08
CA GLN A 50 -35.03 17.86 -10.43
C GLN A 50 -35.15 18.20 -11.93
N VAL A 51 -35.56 17.24 -12.78
CA VAL A 51 -35.73 17.50 -14.23
C VAL A 51 -37.17 17.85 -14.61
N LEU A 52 -38.15 17.75 -13.71
CA LEU A 52 -39.56 18.01 -14.06
C LEU A 52 -40.07 19.42 -13.73
N GLU A 53 -39.31 20.26 -13.03
CA GLU A 53 -39.82 21.56 -12.55
C GLU A 53 -38.96 22.75 -13.01
N CYS A 54 -38.65 22.81 -14.31
CA CYS A 54 -38.06 23.97 -14.98
C CYS A 54 -38.63 24.22 -16.38
N ALA A 55 -39.91 23.89 -16.60
CA ALA A 55 -40.59 24.17 -17.86
C ALA A 55 -41.46 25.45 -17.84
N ILE A 56 -41.52 26.21 -16.74
CA ILE A 56 -42.29 27.46 -16.72
C ILE A 56 -41.55 28.52 -15.90
N ARG A 57 -41.17 29.60 -16.61
CA ARG A 57 -40.77 30.96 -16.17
C ARG A 57 -39.35 31.35 -16.55
N GLU A 58 -39.25 31.92 -17.74
CA GLU A 58 -38.18 32.83 -18.13
C GLU A 58 -38.20 34.11 -17.26
N ILE A 59 -37.02 34.75 -17.20
CA ILE A 59 -36.72 36.13 -16.77
C ILE A 59 -36.55 36.35 -15.25
N GLU A 60 -35.39 35.96 -14.72
CA GLU A 60 -34.38 36.85 -14.07
C GLU A 60 -33.21 35.98 -13.59
N ARG A 61 -31.97 36.32 -13.96
CA ARG A 61 -30.77 35.51 -13.70
C ARG A 61 -30.19 35.80 -12.31
N PRO A 62 -30.18 34.86 -11.35
CA PRO A 62 -29.10 34.76 -10.38
C PRO A 62 -28.03 33.82 -10.95
N VAL A 63 -26.78 34.28 -10.95
CA VAL A 63 -25.61 33.47 -11.29
C VAL A 63 -25.54 32.33 -10.28
N ASN A 64 -25.97 31.15 -10.71
CA ASN A 64 -25.91 29.94 -9.91
C ASN A 64 -24.44 29.49 -9.89
N VAL A 65 -23.67 29.98 -8.92
CA VAL A 65 -22.31 29.50 -8.63
C VAL A 65 -22.46 28.08 -8.09
N THR A 66 -22.53 27.13 -9.01
CA THR A 66 -22.33 25.74 -8.69
C THR A 66 -20.89 25.61 -8.22
N VAL A 67 -20.69 25.44 -6.90
CA VAL A 67 -19.40 25.07 -6.34
C VAL A 67 -19.09 23.66 -6.84
N SER A 68 -18.52 23.58 -8.04
CA SER A 68 -18.01 22.34 -8.59
C SER A 68 -16.87 21.88 -7.67
N THR A 69 -17.00 20.70 -7.10
CA THR A 69 -15.88 20.06 -6.40
C THR A 69 -14.69 20.03 -7.35
N PRO A 70 -13.49 20.49 -6.94
CA PRO A 70 -12.35 20.53 -7.84
C PRO A 70 -12.09 19.14 -8.38
N LYS A 71 -12.09 19.01 -9.72
CA LYS A 71 -11.72 17.77 -10.38
C LYS A 71 -10.32 17.39 -9.95
N GLU A 72 -10.13 16.10 -9.69
CA GLU A 72 -8.82 15.54 -9.42
C GLU A 72 -7.83 15.92 -10.53
N ALA A 73 -6.77 16.62 -10.15
CA ALA A 73 -5.76 17.12 -11.06
C ALA A 73 -4.57 16.15 -11.14
N PHE A 74 -4.16 15.85 -12.37
CA PHE A 74 -3.09 14.90 -12.69
C PHE A 74 -1.95 15.57 -13.46
N ASP A 75 -1.86 16.89 -13.41
CA ASP A 75 -0.81 17.64 -14.10
C ASP A 75 0.53 17.56 -13.35
N PRO A 76 1.65 17.80 -14.04
CA PRO A 76 2.97 17.70 -13.43
C PRO A 76 3.19 18.65 -12.25
N ALA A 77 2.62 19.85 -12.26
CA ALA A 77 2.83 20.83 -11.18
C ALA A 77 2.17 20.34 -9.90
N THR A 78 0.91 19.92 -9.95
CA THR A 78 0.19 19.33 -8.82
C THR A 78 0.92 18.09 -8.28
N TYR A 79 1.34 17.16 -9.16
CA TYR A 79 2.02 15.94 -8.74
C TYR A 79 3.40 16.20 -8.12
N SER A 80 4.13 17.18 -8.64
CA SER A 80 5.44 17.55 -8.09
C SER A 80 5.32 18.09 -6.68
N GLN A 81 4.30 18.91 -6.40
CA GLN A 81 4.03 19.42 -5.05
C GLN A 81 3.66 18.27 -4.10
N HIS A 82 2.74 17.40 -4.50
CA HIS A 82 2.36 16.24 -3.69
C HIS A 82 3.53 15.29 -3.42
N ALA A 83 4.41 15.06 -4.39
CA ALA A 83 5.58 14.21 -4.21
C ALA A 83 6.57 14.87 -3.23
N TYR A 84 6.75 16.18 -3.33
CA TYR A 84 7.59 16.96 -2.42
C TYR A 84 7.05 16.92 -0.99
N ASP A 85 5.76 17.21 -0.79
CA ASP A 85 5.13 17.19 0.54
C ASP A 85 5.19 15.79 1.17
N LEU A 86 4.93 14.75 0.37
CA LEU A 86 5.04 13.37 0.83
C LEU A 86 6.46 13.04 1.29
N VAL A 87 7.46 13.29 0.44
CA VAL A 87 8.86 12.96 0.75
C VAL A 87 9.36 13.75 1.95
N THR A 88 9.11 15.06 1.99
CA THR A 88 9.55 15.91 3.11
C THR A 88 8.92 15.50 4.44
N THR A 89 7.62 15.23 4.46
CA THR A 89 6.91 14.75 5.65
C THR A 89 7.48 13.41 6.12
N LEU A 90 7.60 12.42 5.22
CA LEU A 90 8.12 11.10 5.57
C LEU A 90 9.56 11.16 6.08
N LEU A 91 10.43 11.97 5.47
CA LEU A 91 11.82 12.11 5.89
C LEU A 91 11.94 12.81 7.25
N SER A 92 11.14 13.85 7.49
CA SER A 92 11.11 14.58 8.75
C SER A 92 10.61 13.72 9.91
N ASP A 93 9.49 13.04 9.71
CA ASP A 93 8.75 12.38 10.78
C ASP A 93 9.31 11.00 11.10
N LEU A 94 9.73 10.24 10.08
CA LEU A 94 10.14 8.84 10.23
C LEU A 94 11.65 8.66 10.17
N LYS A 95 12.40 9.64 9.66
CA LYS A 95 13.87 9.62 9.52
C LYS A 95 14.42 8.27 9.00
N PRO A 96 13.90 7.76 7.87
CA PRO A 96 14.27 6.45 7.38
C PRO A 96 15.73 6.42 6.92
N THR A 97 16.44 5.31 7.16
CA THR A 97 17.77 5.07 6.57
C THR A 97 17.68 4.40 5.19
N HIS A 98 16.58 3.69 4.94
CA HIS A 98 16.31 2.97 3.72
C HIS A 98 14.86 3.19 3.29
N ILE A 99 14.64 3.47 2.01
CA ILE A 99 13.32 3.65 1.42
C ILE A 99 13.12 2.58 0.35
N LEU A 100 12.08 1.76 0.50
CA LEU A 100 11.73 0.70 -0.44
C LEU A 100 10.53 1.15 -1.27
N ILE A 101 10.73 1.34 -2.57
CA ILE A 101 9.66 1.76 -3.48
C ILE A 101 9.28 0.56 -4.35
N GLU A 102 8.02 0.16 -4.26
CA GLU A 102 7.48 -0.84 -5.20
C GLU A 102 7.42 -0.24 -6.61
N ARG A 103 8.13 -0.87 -7.55
CA ARG A 103 8.12 -0.45 -8.97
C ARG A 103 6.75 -0.67 -9.60
N GLN A 104 6.19 0.39 -10.19
CA GLN A 104 5.01 0.28 -11.02
C GLN A 104 5.32 -0.57 -12.27
N ARG A 105 4.42 -1.50 -12.59
CA ARG A 105 4.55 -2.35 -13.79
C ARG A 105 3.93 -1.65 -14.98
N PHE A 106 4.60 -1.70 -16.12
CA PHE A 106 3.96 -1.35 -17.39
C PHE A 106 2.81 -2.32 -17.68
N ARG A 107 1.65 -1.78 -18.04
CA ARG A 107 0.46 -2.56 -18.38
C ARG A 107 -0.22 -1.91 -19.60
N SER A 108 -0.30 -2.66 -20.69
CA SER A 108 -0.97 -2.25 -21.93
C SER A 108 -2.12 -3.18 -22.35
N MET A 109 -2.16 -4.42 -21.83
CA MET A 109 -3.20 -5.42 -22.17
C MET A 109 -4.53 -5.13 -21.46
N GLY A 110 -5.36 -4.22 -22.00
CA GLY A 110 -6.81 -4.29 -21.77
C GLY A 110 -7.63 -3.00 -21.68
N GLY A 111 -7.07 -1.80 -21.86
CA GLY A 111 -7.86 -0.58 -21.97
C GLY A 111 -7.10 0.71 -21.67
N SER A 112 -7.51 1.81 -22.31
CA SER A 112 -6.90 3.15 -22.16
C SER A 112 -6.84 3.61 -20.70
N ALA A 113 -7.85 3.28 -19.89
CA ALA A 113 -7.89 3.61 -18.47
C ALA A 113 -6.74 2.96 -17.66
N VAL A 114 -6.32 1.73 -18.03
CA VAL A 114 -5.19 1.05 -17.35
C VAL A 114 -3.87 1.70 -17.72
N GLN A 115 -3.73 2.07 -18.99
CA GLN A 115 -2.54 2.78 -19.48
C GLN A 115 -2.43 4.17 -18.84
N GLU A 116 -3.52 4.93 -18.81
CA GLU A 116 -3.58 6.25 -18.20
C GLU A 116 -3.24 6.20 -16.70
N TRP A 117 -3.81 5.26 -15.96
CA TRP A 117 -3.46 5.07 -14.55
C TRP A 117 -1.99 4.69 -14.36
N THR A 118 -1.45 3.82 -15.23
CA THR A 118 -0.03 3.43 -15.19
C THR A 118 0.88 4.64 -15.44
N LEU A 119 0.53 5.51 -16.39
CA LEU A 119 1.29 6.73 -16.67
C LEU A 119 1.29 7.68 -15.47
N ARG A 120 0.12 7.88 -14.84
CA ARG A 120 0.00 8.73 -13.65
C ARG A 120 0.86 8.21 -12.50
N VAL A 121 0.79 6.91 -12.20
CA VAL A 121 1.62 6.32 -11.13
C VAL A 121 3.11 6.39 -11.48
N ASN A 122 3.50 6.09 -12.72
CA ASN A 122 4.90 6.18 -13.16
C ASN A 122 5.45 7.61 -13.06
N MET A 123 4.64 8.62 -13.40
CA MET A 123 5.02 10.03 -13.27
C MET A 123 5.28 10.39 -11.81
N PHE A 124 4.37 10.00 -10.91
CA PHE A 124 4.55 10.21 -9.48
C PHE A 124 5.77 9.47 -8.92
N GLU A 125 6.00 8.22 -9.34
CA GLU A 125 7.20 7.43 -9.00
C GLU A 125 8.48 8.16 -9.40
N ALA A 126 8.56 8.63 -10.65
CA ALA A 126 9.72 9.35 -11.16
C ALA A 126 9.99 10.64 -10.37
N MET A 127 8.95 11.37 -9.98
CA MET A 127 9.10 12.58 -9.16
C MET A 127 9.64 12.26 -7.77
N ILE A 128 9.13 11.21 -7.10
CA ILE A 128 9.65 10.75 -5.81
C ILE A 128 11.15 10.42 -5.92
N TYR A 129 11.54 9.63 -6.94
CA TYR A 129 12.96 9.31 -7.16
C TYR A 129 13.82 10.55 -7.41
N ALA A 130 13.33 11.50 -8.21
CA ALA A 130 14.05 12.74 -8.49
C ALA A 130 14.26 13.58 -7.22
N ILE A 131 13.22 13.72 -6.39
CA ILE A 131 13.29 14.47 -5.12
C ILE A 131 14.25 13.78 -4.15
N LEU A 132 14.11 12.47 -3.94
CA LEU A 132 14.99 11.71 -3.04
C LEU A 132 16.45 11.77 -3.49
N LYS A 133 16.72 11.63 -4.80
CA LYS A 133 18.08 11.76 -5.34
C LYS A 133 18.63 13.17 -5.13
N THR A 134 17.80 14.19 -5.32
CA THR A 134 18.20 15.58 -5.08
C THR A 134 18.53 15.80 -3.60
N PHE A 135 17.71 15.28 -2.68
CA PHE A 135 17.93 15.42 -1.24
C PHE A 135 19.22 14.73 -0.79
N LEU A 136 19.51 13.55 -1.35
CA LEU A 136 20.75 12.83 -1.11
C LEU A 136 21.99 13.63 -1.58
N GLU A 137 21.99 14.10 -2.83
CA GLU A 137 23.12 14.86 -3.39
C GLU A 137 23.33 16.23 -2.73
N ARG A 138 22.27 16.78 -2.13
CA ARG A 138 22.32 18.06 -1.39
C ARG A 138 22.62 17.89 0.10
N GLY A 139 22.81 16.67 0.59
CA GLY A 139 23.04 16.39 2.01
C GLY A 139 21.85 16.73 2.91
N LEU A 140 20.62 16.77 2.36
CA LEU A 140 19.39 16.99 3.13
C LEU A 140 18.88 15.69 3.77
N TRP A 141 19.33 14.56 3.27
CA TRP A 141 19.01 13.23 3.80
C TRP A 141 20.14 12.25 3.46
N GLU A 142 20.46 11.39 4.41
CA GLU A 142 21.41 10.30 4.22
C GLU A 142 20.67 8.97 4.25
N GLY A 143 20.75 8.21 3.16
CA GLY A 143 20.10 6.90 3.09
C GLY A 143 20.12 6.29 1.69
N ASN A 144 19.44 5.16 1.56
CA ASN A 144 19.39 4.38 0.33
C ASN A 144 17.96 4.21 -0.18
N VAL A 145 17.78 4.33 -1.49
CA VAL A 145 16.48 4.07 -2.13
C VAL A 145 16.59 2.78 -2.95
N HIS A 146 15.69 1.83 -2.70
CA HIS A 146 15.69 0.53 -3.37
C HIS A 146 14.40 0.30 -4.17
N PRO A 147 14.51 0.08 -5.49
CA PRO A 147 13.38 -0.35 -6.29
C PRO A 147 13.06 -1.83 -6.04
N ILE A 148 11.86 -2.13 -5.59
CA ILE A 148 11.40 -3.49 -5.35
C ILE A 148 10.47 -3.95 -6.46
N ALA A 149 10.75 -5.13 -7.04
CA ALA A 149 9.85 -5.77 -8.00
C ALA A 149 8.73 -6.50 -7.24
N PRO A 150 7.43 -6.23 -7.49
CA PRO A 150 6.39 -6.86 -6.68
C PRO A 150 6.30 -8.39 -6.88
N SER A 151 6.84 -8.92 -7.99
CA SER A 151 6.93 -10.37 -8.21
C SER A 151 7.94 -11.03 -7.27
N LYS A 152 9.05 -10.37 -6.92
CA LYS A 152 10.05 -10.90 -5.98
C LYS A 152 9.44 -11.12 -4.60
N VAL A 153 8.71 -10.14 -4.07
CA VAL A 153 8.04 -10.22 -2.76
C VAL A 153 6.97 -11.31 -2.76
N SER A 154 6.12 -11.33 -3.80
CA SER A 154 5.02 -12.30 -3.88
C SER A 154 5.56 -13.74 -3.99
N ASN A 155 6.59 -13.94 -4.81
CA ASN A 155 7.21 -15.25 -4.98
C ASN A 155 7.90 -15.72 -3.69
N PHE A 156 8.62 -14.83 -3.03
CA PHE A 156 9.35 -15.13 -1.79
C PHE A 156 8.43 -15.68 -0.69
N TRP A 157 7.27 -15.06 -0.48
CA TRP A 157 6.36 -15.48 0.60
C TRP A 157 5.41 -16.62 0.23
N ILE A 158 4.93 -16.66 -1.02
CA ILE A 158 3.82 -17.54 -1.40
C ILE A 158 4.32 -18.85 -2.01
N ILE A 159 5.38 -18.82 -2.81
CA ILE A 159 5.92 -20.04 -3.43
C ILE A 159 6.55 -20.93 -2.37
N ASN A 160 7.22 -20.34 -1.38
CA ASN A 160 7.86 -21.07 -0.28
C ASN A 160 6.85 -21.73 0.68
N LYS A 161 5.63 -21.20 0.84
CA LYS A 161 4.61 -21.78 1.74
C LYS A 161 3.82 -22.95 1.12
N GLN A 162 3.81 -23.11 -0.21
CA GLN A 162 2.84 -23.99 -0.88
C GLN A 162 3.44 -25.00 -1.87
N GLY A 163 4.77 -25.18 -1.93
CA GLY A 163 5.39 -26.25 -2.73
C GLY A 163 4.78 -26.40 -4.13
N SER A 164 5.20 -25.57 -5.09
CA SER A 164 4.78 -25.65 -6.50
C SER A 164 3.25 -25.70 -6.73
N LEU A 165 2.60 -24.53 -6.72
CA LEU A 165 1.21 -24.42 -7.17
C LEU A 165 1.10 -24.77 -8.67
N LYS A 166 0.46 -25.91 -8.97
CA LYS A 166 0.02 -26.31 -10.32
C LYS A 166 -0.90 -25.25 -10.95
N GLU A 167 -0.79 -25.14 -12.27
CA GLU A 167 -1.20 -23.97 -13.05
C GLU A 167 -2.66 -23.97 -13.50
N GLY A 168 -3.30 -22.79 -13.48
CA GLY A 168 -4.57 -22.52 -14.15
C GLY A 168 -4.73 -21.01 -14.45
N PRO A 169 -5.22 -20.62 -15.64
CA PRO A 169 -5.30 -19.22 -16.05
C PRO A 169 -6.55 -18.55 -15.45
N GLY A 170 -6.37 -17.46 -14.71
CA GLY A 170 -7.46 -16.63 -14.19
C GLY A 170 -7.64 -16.60 -12.67
N SER A 171 -7.26 -17.65 -11.92
CA SER A 171 -7.45 -17.68 -10.44
C SER A 171 -6.20 -17.31 -9.62
N LYS A 172 -5.01 -17.21 -10.24
CA LYS A 172 -3.73 -16.95 -9.54
C LYS A 172 -3.76 -15.60 -8.78
N SER A 173 -4.14 -14.49 -9.43
CA SER A 173 -4.02 -13.14 -8.84
C SER A 173 -4.92 -12.90 -7.61
N ALA A 174 -6.20 -13.30 -7.68
CA ALA A 174 -7.12 -13.14 -6.56
C ALA A 174 -6.74 -14.04 -5.37
N LYS A 175 -6.30 -15.28 -5.64
CA LYS A 175 -5.78 -16.19 -4.62
C LYS A 175 -4.51 -15.65 -3.97
N THR A 176 -3.58 -15.11 -4.76
CA THR A 176 -2.37 -14.43 -4.26
C THR A 176 -2.72 -13.28 -3.33
N LYS A 177 -3.67 -12.41 -3.71
CA LYS A 177 -4.12 -11.29 -2.85
C LYS A 177 -4.68 -11.78 -1.51
N THR A 178 -5.58 -12.76 -1.55
CA THR A 178 -6.16 -13.34 -0.33
C THR A 178 -5.10 -14.01 0.53
N ALA A 179 -4.14 -14.73 -0.08
CA ALA A 179 -3.05 -15.40 0.62
C ALA A 179 -2.13 -14.41 1.35
N LYS A 180 -1.82 -13.26 0.74
CA LYS A 180 -1.05 -12.20 1.41
C LYS A 180 -1.80 -11.61 2.59
N ILE A 181 -3.08 -11.32 2.40
CA ILE A 181 -3.92 -10.77 3.47
C ILE A 181 -3.98 -11.75 4.64
N GLU A 182 -4.17 -13.04 4.36
CA GLU A 182 -4.21 -14.09 5.38
C GLU A 182 -2.86 -14.27 6.05
N LEU A 183 -1.75 -14.23 5.31
CA LEU A 183 -0.41 -14.34 5.86
C LEU A 183 -0.13 -13.26 6.91
N VAL A 184 -0.49 -12.01 6.60
CA VAL A 184 -0.37 -10.90 7.56
C VAL A 184 -1.31 -11.11 8.76
N ALA A 185 -2.55 -11.57 8.53
CA ALA A 185 -3.48 -11.87 9.62
C ALA A 185 -2.96 -12.98 10.55
N GLU A 186 -2.34 -14.01 10.00
CA GLU A 186 -1.68 -15.09 10.75
C GLU A 186 -0.52 -14.55 11.60
N TRP A 187 0.34 -13.70 11.02
CA TRP A 187 1.45 -13.07 11.76
C TRP A 187 0.96 -12.18 12.89
N LEU A 188 -0.11 -11.40 12.65
CA LEU A 188 -0.73 -10.56 13.68
C LEU A 188 -1.32 -11.39 14.83
N ARG A 189 -1.92 -12.55 14.54
CA ARG A 189 -2.48 -13.44 15.57
C ARG A 189 -1.40 -14.20 16.35
N ALA A 190 -0.39 -14.72 15.65
CA ALA A 190 0.67 -15.51 16.26
C ALA A 190 1.66 -14.66 17.07
N GLY A 191 1.90 -13.41 16.64
CA GLY A 191 2.93 -12.55 17.20
C GLY A 191 4.35 -13.03 16.86
N GLY A 192 5.35 -12.36 17.42
CA GLY A 192 6.76 -12.78 17.36
C GLY A 192 7.49 -12.55 16.03
N ARG A 193 6.79 -12.22 14.93
CA ARG A 193 7.42 -11.86 13.65
C ARG A 193 7.83 -10.39 13.58
N PHE A 194 7.07 -9.53 14.24
CA PHE A 194 7.31 -8.10 14.40
C PHE A 194 6.49 -7.62 15.60
N GLU A 195 6.85 -6.47 16.14
CA GLU A 195 6.08 -5.75 17.16
C GLU A 195 5.32 -4.59 16.52
N LEU A 196 4.20 -4.19 17.11
CA LEU A 196 3.40 -3.05 16.63
C LEU A 196 3.51 -1.88 17.61
N GLY A 197 3.96 -0.73 17.12
CA GLY A 197 4.04 0.52 17.91
C GLY A 197 2.83 1.42 17.69
N GLY A 198 2.42 2.15 18.73
CA GLY A 198 1.52 3.30 18.63
C GLY A 198 0.29 3.12 17.72
N ALA A 199 0.21 3.92 16.65
CA ALA A 199 -0.88 3.89 15.69
C ALA A 199 -0.94 2.58 14.86
N ALA A 200 0.21 1.94 14.61
CA ALA A 200 0.27 0.67 13.88
C ALA A 200 -0.43 -0.48 14.64
N ALA A 201 -0.41 -0.45 15.98
CA ALA A 201 -1.14 -1.43 16.80
C ALA A 201 -2.66 -1.30 16.61
N GLN A 202 -3.18 -0.07 16.61
CA GLN A 202 -4.60 0.19 16.38
C GLN A 202 -5.01 -0.25 14.96
N LEU A 203 -4.15 -0.02 13.98
CA LEU A 203 -4.39 -0.46 12.61
C LEU A 203 -4.36 -1.99 12.49
N GLY A 204 -3.45 -2.68 13.20
CA GLY A 204 -3.38 -4.14 13.24
C GLY A 204 -4.67 -4.78 13.79
N GLU A 205 -5.22 -4.23 14.87
CA GLU A 205 -6.52 -4.67 15.41
C GLU A 205 -7.67 -4.42 14.43
N ALA A 206 -7.69 -3.25 13.79
CA ALA A 206 -8.70 -2.92 12.79
C ALA A 206 -8.59 -3.85 11.56
N TYR A 207 -7.37 -4.19 11.16
CA TYR A 207 -7.05 -5.13 10.08
C TYR A 207 -7.65 -6.51 10.37
N LEU A 208 -7.39 -7.06 11.56
CA LEU A 208 -7.94 -8.35 12.00
C LEU A 208 -9.47 -8.34 12.07
N ARG A 209 -10.05 -7.29 12.66
CA ARG A 209 -11.52 -7.14 12.75
C ARG A 209 -12.17 -7.15 11.36
N LYS A 210 -11.58 -6.46 10.39
CA LYS A 210 -12.11 -6.43 9.01
C LYS A 210 -11.94 -7.76 8.32
N LYS A 211 -10.82 -8.47 8.53
CA LYS A 211 -10.60 -9.80 7.98
C LYS A 211 -11.66 -10.79 8.49
N THR A 212 -11.89 -10.84 9.81
CA THR A 212 -12.90 -11.70 10.42
C THR A 212 -14.32 -11.39 9.91
N ARG A 213 -14.68 -10.11 9.76
CA ARG A 213 -15.97 -9.71 9.16
C ARG A 213 -16.12 -10.14 7.70
N LYS A 214 -15.03 -10.17 6.93
CA LYS A 214 -15.04 -10.62 5.54
C LYS A 214 -15.21 -12.13 5.46
N ASP A 215 -14.57 -12.86 6.37
CA ASP A 215 -14.67 -14.32 6.46
C ASP A 215 -16.09 -14.75 6.86
N SER A 216 -16.70 -14.10 7.86
CA SER A 216 -18.07 -14.39 8.27
C SER A 216 -19.11 -14.11 7.18
N LYS A 217 -18.93 -13.04 6.39
CA LYS A 217 -19.76 -12.75 5.20
C LYS A 217 -19.56 -13.74 4.06
N SER A 218 -18.39 -14.38 3.96
CA SER A 218 -18.16 -15.43 2.97
C SER A 218 -18.75 -16.79 3.38
N SER A 219 -18.88 -17.06 4.68
CA SER A 219 -19.45 -18.29 5.23
C SER A 219 -20.98 -18.30 5.27
N VAL A 220 -21.62 -17.13 5.44
CA VAL A 220 -23.08 -17.03 5.39
C VAL A 220 -23.51 -16.59 3.99
N LYS A 221 -23.83 -17.57 3.14
CA LYS A 221 -24.50 -17.36 1.84
C LYS A 221 -25.96 -16.92 2.07
N GLN A 222 -26.19 -15.81 2.78
CA GLN A 222 -27.53 -15.25 2.95
C GLN A 222 -27.89 -14.36 1.77
N LYS A 223 -28.66 -14.98 0.88
CA LYS A 223 -29.63 -14.35 0.01
C LYS A 223 -30.55 -13.44 0.83
N LYS A 224 -30.40 -12.11 0.73
CA LYS A 224 -31.51 -11.13 0.66
C LYS A 224 -31.02 -9.71 0.45
N MET A 225 -31.65 -9.05 -0.53
CA MET A 225 -31.79 -7.59 -0.59
C MET A 225 -32.22 -7.05 0.77
N SER A 226 -31.52 -6.02 1.25
CA SER A 226 -32.18 -4.89 1.90
C SER A 226 -31.26 -3.70 1.86
N GLU A 227 -31.82 -2.62 1.34
CA GLU A 227 -31.28 -1.29 1.33
C GLU A 227 -31.05 -0.80 2.75
N SER A 228 -29.86 -0.28 2.98
CA SER A 228 -29.61 0.86 3.86
C SER A 228 -28.16 1.25 3.63
N LYS A 229 -27.93 1.93 2.50
CA LYS A 229 -26.70 2.69 2.28
C LYS A 229 -26.69 3.84 3.30
N ALA A 230 -26.19 3.56 4.49
CA ALA A 230 -25.68 4.60 5.36
C ALA A 230 -24.49 5.24 4.62
N GLN A 231 -24.73 6.44 4.12
CA GLN A 231 -23.75 7.37 3.58
C GLN A 231 -22.68 7.64 4.64
N ALA A 232 -21.48 7.10 4.42
CA ALA A 232 -20.25 7.67 4.95
C ALA A 232 -19.42 8.12 3.74
N VAL A 233 -19.48 9.42 3.43
CA VAL A 233 -18.57 10.07 2.49
C VAL A 233 -17.24 10.21 3.20
N GLY A 234 -16.37 9.26 2.93
CA GLY A 234 -15.01 9.15 3.45
C GLY A 234 -14.58 7.72 3.16
N GLN A 235 -13.58 7.53 2.30
CA GLN A 235 -13.00 6.21 2.10
C GLN A 235 -12.61 5.66 3.47
N ASP A 236 -13.27 4.58 3.92
CA ASP A 236 -12.87 3.86 5.12
C ASP A 236 -11.37 3.56 4.97
N PRO A 237 -10.49 4.02 5.87
CA PRO A 237 -9.04 3.79 5.78
C PRO A 237 -8.70 2.31 5.54
N MET A 238 -9.61 1.43 5.95
CA MET A 238 -9.50 -0.01 5.87
C MET A 238 -10.05 -0.62 4.56
N GLU A 239 -10.57 0.15 3.58
CA GLU A 239 -11.30 -0.36 2.39
C GLU A 239 -10.55 -1.44 1.59
N LYS A 240 -9.21 -1.38 1.57
CA LYS A 240 -8.34 -2.30 0.83
C LYS A 240 -7.24 -2.82 1.74
N LEU A 241 -7.43 -4.02 2.27
CA LEU A 241 -6.45 -4.72 3.10
C LEU A 241 -5.22 -5.17 2.30
N ASP A 242 -5.34 -5.34 0.98
CA ASP A 242 -4.23 -5.80 0.13
C ASP A 242 -3.10 -4.78 0.06
N ASP A 243 -3.38 -3.48 -0.03
CA ASP A 243 -2.34 -2.44 -0.10
C ASP A 243 -1.51 -2.40 1.19
N LEU A 244 -2.16 -2.53 2.36
CA LEU A 244 -1.50 -2.57 3.67
C LEU A 244 -0.69 -3.86 3.86
N ALA A 245 -1.23 -5.00 3.40
CA ALA A 245 -0.49 -6.26 3.44
C ALA A 245 0.73 -6.22 2.51
N ASP A 246 0.60 -5.64 1.32
CA ASP A 246 1.67 -5.55 0.33
C ASP A 246 2.86 -4.72 0.86
N CYS A 247 2.62 -3.55 1.49
CA CYS A 247 3.72 -2.73 2.02
C CYS A 247 4.45 -3.42 3.18
N LEU A 248 3.73 -4.03 4.12
CA LEU A 248 4.33 -4.76 5.25
C LEU A 248 5.13 -5.97 4.77
N LEU A 249 4.55 -6.80 3.88
CA LEU A 249 5.24 -7.97 3.34
C LEU A 249 6.47 -7.60 2.51
N GLN A 250 6.44 -6.46 1.82
CA GLN A 250 7.62 -5.94 1.12
C GLN A 250 8.75 -5.60 2.09
N GLY A 251 8.46 -4.86 3.17
CA GLY A 251 9.45 -4.50 4.17
C GLY A 251 10.05 -5.72 4.87
N MET A 252 9.19 -6.65 5.31
CA MET A 252 9.62 -7.90 5.94
C MET A 252 10.43 -8.79 4.99
N ALA A 253 10.08 -8.82 3.69
CA ALA A 253 10.85 -9.59 2.70
C ALA A 253 12.26 -9.04 2.59
N TRP A 254 12.39 -7.71 2.48
CA TRP A 254 13.67 -7.05 2.35
C TRP A 254 14.56 -7.29 3.58
N ILE A 255 14.02 -7.19 4.80
CA ILE A 255 14.75 -7.51 6.03
C ILE A 255 15.28 -8.95 6.00
N LYS A 256 14.45 -9.92 5.60
CA LYS A 256 14.88 -11.32 5.49
C LYS A 256 15.91 -11.52 4.38
N TRP A 257 15.80 -10.83 3.26
CA TRP A 257 16.81 -10.87 2.19
C TRP A 257 18.15 -10.33 2.67
N GLU A 258 18.16 -9.23 3.43
CA GLU A 258 19.38 -8.68 4.02
C GLU A 258 19.96 -9.59 5.11
N LYS A 259 19.13 -10.26 5.93
CA LYS A 259 19.59 -11.31 6.86
C LYS A 259 20.29 -12.44 6.11
N ASN A 260 19.63 -12.97 5.08
CA ASN A 260 20.16 -14.05 4.26
C ASN A 260 21.47 -13.63 3.58
N ARG A 261 21.54 -12.42 3.03
CA ARG A 261 22.75 -11.87 2.42
C ARG A 261 23.92 -11.83 3.41
N ARG A 262 23.71 -11.35 4.64
CA ARG A 262 24.75 -11.33 5.69
C ARG A 262 25.22 -12.73 6.05
N VAL A 263 24.31 -13.69 6.15
CA VAL A 263 24.64 -15.08 6.46
C VAL A 263 25.47 -15.70 5.34
N ILE A 264 25.09 -15.52 4.08
CA ILE A 264 25.84 -16.02 2.93
C ILE A 264 27.26 -15.43 2.91
N LEU A 265 27.39 -14.13 3.16
CA LEU A 265 28.70 -13.47 3.19
C LEU A 265 29.58 -13.98 4.34
N ALA A 266 28.99 -14.30 5.49
CA ALA A 266 29.74 -14.75 6.67
C ALA A 266 30.06 -16.26 6.68
N LYS A 267 29.13 -17.09 6.19
CA LYS A 267 29.15 -18.55 6.37
C LYS A 267 29.06 -19.35 5.05
N GLY A 268 28.96 -18.66 3.91
CA GLY A 268 28.75 -19.28 2.60
C GLY A 268 27.29 -19.71 2.36
N ILE A 269 27.02 -20.21 1.15
CA ILE A 269 25.65 -20.51 0.70
C ILE A 269 25.00 -21.69 1.44
N GLY A 270 25.81 -22.65 1.92
CA GLY A 270 25.32 -23.84 2.63
C GLY A 270 24.60 -23.51 3.95
N ALA A 271 24.96 -22.40 4.59
CA ALA A 271 24.37 -21.95 5.86
C ALA A 271 22.93 -21.44 5.74
N LEU A 272 22.38 -21.32 4.53
CA LEU A 272 20.96 -20.96 4.36
C LEU A 272 20.01 -22.09 4.74
N ALA A 273 20.41 -23.35 4.58
CA ALA A 273 19.56 -24.50 4.88
C ALA A 273 19.22 -24.58 6.38
N GLU A 274 20.16 -24.18 7.25
CA GLU A 274 20.01 -24.18 8.71
C GLU A 274 19.09 -23.04 9.23
N LEU A 275 18.72 -22.07 8.38
CA LEU A 275 17.88 -20.92 8.75
C LEU A 275 16.39 -21.12 8.47
N GLU A 276 16.00 -22.16 7.75
CA GLU A 276 14.59 -22.46 7.44
C GLU A 276 13.93 -23.36 8.50
N GLU A 277 14.71 -23.92 9.43
CA GLU A 277 14.23 -24.80 10.51
C GLU A 277 13.85 -24.08 11.82
N ASN A 278 14.04 -22.75 11.91
CA ASN A 278 13.69 -21.90 13.06
C ASN A 278 12.78 -20.72 12.66
#